data_AF-A0A538SCP6-F1
#
_entry.id   AF-A0A538SCP6-F1
#
_cell.length_a   1.000
_cell.length_b   1.000
_cell.length_c   1.000
_cell.angle_alpha   90.00
_cell.angle_beta   90.00
_cell.angle_gamma   90.00
#
_symmetry.space_group_name_H-M   'P 1'
#
loop_
_entity.id
_entity.type
_entity.pdbx_description
1 polymer ?
#
loop_
_entity_poly.entity_id
_entity_poly.type
_entity_poly.pdbx_seq_one_letter_code
_entity_poly.pdbx_strand_id
1 'polypeptide(L)' 'MNQRERFHTRFYLVAMLFIVFDIETVFLYPWAIVFKQLRIFGLIEMAVFVGILLLGLVYVWGKGALEWD' A
#
# COMPACT_ATOMS: atom_id res chain seq x y z
N MET A 1 38.30 -8.42 -6.53
CA MET A 1 36.96 -9.01 -6.63
C MET A 1 35.96 -7.95 -6.19
N ASN A 2 35.36 -7.21 -7.13
CA ASN A 2 34.37 -6.17 -6.79
C ASN A 2 32.97 -6.79 -6.84
N GLN A 3 32.56 -7.40 -5.74
CA GLN A 3 31.17 -7.76 -5.50
C GLN A 3 30.41 -6.46 -5.15
N ARG A 4 30.08 -5.66 -6.17
CA ARG A 4 28.98 -4.71 -6.02
C ARG A 4 27.73 -5.57 -6.02
N GLU A 5 27.30 -6.01 -4.84
CA GLU A 5 26.00 -6.65 -4.68
C GLU A 5 24.93 -5.71 -5.26
N ARG A 6 24.49 -5.98 -6.48
CA ARG A 6 23.34 -5.33 -7.14
C ARG A 6 22.04 -5.91 -6.59
N PHE A 7 22.08 -6.37 -5.35
CA PHE A 7 20.96 -6.91 -4.61
C PHE A 7 20.46 -5.80 -3.68
N HIS A 8 19.15 -5.77 -3.42
CA HIS A 8 18.44 -4.94 -2.42
C HIS A 8 17.53 -3.80 -2.84
N THR A 9 17.49 -3.32 -4.09
CA THR A 9 16.41 -2.35 -4.44
C THR A 9 15.03 -3.01 -4.34
N ARG A 10 14.90 -4.28 -4.75
CA ARG A 10 13.63 -5.02 -4.73
C ARG A 10 13.16 -5.36 -3.30
N PHE A 11 14.08 -5.73 -2.41
CA PHE A 11 13.77 -5.96 -0.98
C PHE A 11 13.30 -4.68 -0.29
N TYR A 12 13.89 -3.53 -0.63
CA TYR A 12 13.43 -2.24 -0.12
C TYR A 12 12.01 -1.92 -0.58
N LEU A 13 11.67 -2.17 -1.86
CA LEU A 13 10.32 -1.94 -2.38
C LEU A 13 9.27 -2.80 -1.67
N VAL A 14 9.57 -4.08 -1.40
CA VAL A 14 8.67 -4.96 -0.63
C VAL A 14 8.50 -4.46 0.81
N ALA A 15 9.59 -4.06 1.48
CA ALA A 15 9.53 -3.52 2.84
C ALA A 15 8.73 -2.20 2.90
N MET A 16 8.94 -1.31 1.93
CA MET A 16 8.20 -0.06 1.83
C MET A 16 6.71 -0.31 1.56
N LEU A 17 6.38 -1.27 0.69
CA LEU A 17 4.99 -1.67 0.43
C LEU A 17 4.33 -2.24 1.69
N PHE A 18 5.05 -3.05 2.45
CA PHE A 18 4.57 -3.60 3.73
C PHE A 18 4.30 -2.49 4.75
N ILE A 19 5.22 -1.53 4.91
CA ILE A 19 5.05 -0.39 5.82
C ILE A 19 3.83 0.45 5.41
N VAL A 20 3.69 0.74 4.12
CA VAL A 20 2.57 1.54 3.60
C VAL A 20 1.24 0.81 3.87
N PHE A 21 1.15 -0.48 3.54
CA PHE A 21 -0.04 -1.29 3.81
C PHE A 21 -0.39 -1.39 5.31
N ASP A 22 0.61 -1.50 6.19
CA ASP A 22 0.41 -1.55 7.63
C ASP A 22 -0.13 -0.22 8.17
N ILE A 23 0.43 0.90 7.70
CA ILE A 23 -0.06 2.26 8.00
C ILE A 23 -1.49 2.42 7.52
N GLU A 24 -1.82 1.97 6.31
CA GLU A 24 -3.19 2.03 5.77
C GLU A 24 -4.17 1.31 6.69
N THR A 25 -3.82 0.11 7.16
CA THR A 25 -4.65 -0.69 8.07
C THR A 25 -4.86 0.01 9.41
N VAL A 26 -3.84 0.71 9.92
CA VAL A 26 -3.96 1.55 11.12
C VAL A 26 -4.96 2.69 10.90
N PHE A 27 -5.06 3.25 9.68
CA PHE A 27 -6.09 4.25 9.34
C PHE A 27 -7.49 3.65 9.15
N LEU A 28 -7.59 2.39 8.71
CA LEU A 28 -8.88 1.69 8.58
C LEU A 28 -9.57 1.49 9.94
N TYR A 29 -8.79 1.26 11.01
CA TYR A 29 -9.32 0.99 12.35
C TYR A 29 -10.21 2.11 12.92
N PRO A 30 -9.73 3.36 13.07
CA PRO A 30 -10.55 4.45 13.60
C PRO A 30 -11.73 4.73 12.69
N TRP A 31 -11.54 4.68 11.37
CA TRP A 31 -12.64 4.84 10.43
C TRP A 31 -13.75 3.79 10.64
N ALA A 32 -13.38 2.52 10.80
CA ALA A 32 -14.34 1.44 11.02
C ALA A 32 -15.15 1.63 12.32
N ILE A 33 -14.52 2.22 13.36
CA ILE A 33 -15.18 2.56 14.62
C ILE A 33 -16.22 3.68 14.40
N VAL A 34 -15.87 4.73 13.65
CA VAL A 34 -16.76 5.88 13.42
C VAL A 34 -17.72 5.71 12.23
N PHE A 35 -17.58 4.63 11.45
CA PHE A 35 -18.37 4.37 10.24
C PHE A 35 -19.89 4.53 10.44
N LYS A 36 -20.41 4.07 11.59
CA LYS A 36 -21.83 4.17 11.93
C LYS A 36 -22.35 5.62 11.99
N GLN A 37 -21.49 6.58 12.30
CA GLN A 37 -21.84 8.01 12.35
C GLN A 37 -21.75 8.68 10.98
N LEU A 38 -20.78 8.27 10.15
CA LEU A 38 -20.52 8.86 8.83
C LEU A 38 -21.50 8.39 7.74
N ARG A 39 -22.17 7.24 7.93
CA ARG A 39 -23.14 6.66 6.98
C ARG A 39 -22.55 6.58 5.55
N ILE A 40 -23.24 7.10 4.54
CA ILE A 40 -22.84 7.03 3.12
C ILE A 40 -21.59 7.86 2.84
N PHE A 41 -21.41 8.98 3.54
CA PHE A 41 -20.26 9.86 3.35
C PHE A 41 -18.96 9.14 3.70
N GLY A 42 -18.93 8.43 4.85
CA GLY A 42 -17.78 7.62 5.25
C GLY A 42 -17.51 6.45 4.31
N LEU A 43 -18.53 5.94 3.62
CA LEU A 43 -18.37 4.87 2.63
C LEU A 43 -17.67 5.38 1.37
N ILE A 44 -18.02 6.58 0.90
CA ILE A 44 -17.38 7.21 -0.26
C ILE A 44 -15.93 7.56 0.07
N GLU A 45 -15.67 8.16 1.23
CA GLU A 45 -14.31 8.50 1.66
C GLU A 45 -13.40 7.26 1.68
N MET A 46 -13.90 6.12 2.16
CA MET A 46 -13.10 4.89 2.13
C MET A 46 -12.97 4.25 0.77
N ALA A 47 -14.00 4.32 -0.06
CA ALA A 47 -13.89 3.83 -1.42
C ALA A 47 -12.79 4.61 -2.18
N VAL A 48 -12.72 5.94 -1.95
CA VAL A 48 -11.66 6.78 -2.51
C VAL A 48 -10.30 6.45 -1.89
N PHE A 49 -10.21 6.32 -0.56
CA PHE A 49 -8.97 5.98 0.13
C PHE A 49 -8.41 4.65 -0.39
N VAL A 50 -9.19 3.57 -0.33
CA VAL A 50 -8.80 2.25 -0.84
C VAL A 50 -8.50 2.30 -2.35
N GLY A 51 -9.27 3.07 -3.12
CA GLY A 51 -9.04 3.25 -4.56
C GLY A 51 -7.67 3.85 -4.88
N ILE A 52 -7.24 4.88 -4.15
CA ILE A 52 -5.91 5.48 -4.31
C ILE A 52 -4.79 4.49 -4.00
N LEU A 53 -4.97 3.67 -2.96
CA LEU A 53 -3.98 2.67 -2.54
C LEU A 53 -3.85 1.54 -3.56
N LEU A 54 -4.99 1.06 -4.06
CA LEU A 54 -5.02 0.08 -5.13
C LEU A 54 -4.34 0.61 -6.41
N LEU A 55 -4.54 1.88 -6.75
CA LEU A 55 -3.84 2.51 -7.88
C LEU A 55 -2.32 2.54 -7.65
N GLY A 56 -1.87 2.85 -6.44
CA GLY A 56 -0.46 2.78 -6.06
C GLY A 56 0.12 1.37 -6.20
N LEU A 57 -0.61 0.36 -5.71
CA LEU A 57 -0.22 -1.05 -5.80
C LEU A 57 -0.15 -1.52 -7.26
N VAL A 58 -1.17 -1.22 -8.07
CA VAL A 58 -1.21 -1.55 -9.50
C VAL A 58 -0.06 -0.89 -10.26
N TYR A 59 0.26 0.36 -9.94
CA TYR A 59 1.40 1.07 -10.54
C TYR A 59 2.73 0.40 -10.23
N VAL A 60 2.96 0.03 -8.96
CA VAL A 60 4.18 -0.67 -8.53
C VAL A 60 4.26 -2.07 -9.17
N TRP A 61 3.12 -2.76 -9.28
CA TRP A 61 3.05 -4.06 -9.93
C TRP A 61 3.40 -3.96 -11.43
N GLY A 62 2.82 -3.00 -12.15
CA GLY A 62 3.11 -2.78 -13.57
C GLY A 62 4.55 -2.35 -13.87
N LYS A 63 5.27 -1.84 -12.86
CA LYS A 63 6.71 -1.52 -12.95
C LYS A 63 7.64 -2.73 -12.80
N GLY A 64 7.11 -3.95 -12.63
CA GLY A 64 7.91 -5.15 -12.46
C GLY A 64 8.69 -5.19 -11.14
N ALA A 65 8.33 -4.36 -10.16
CA ALA A 65 8.99 -4.32 -8.85
C ALA A 65 8.81 -5.63 -8.05
N LEU A 66 7.84 -6.46 -8.45
CA LEU A 66 7.46 -7.72 -7.83
C LEU A 66 7.89 -8.96 -8.66
N GLU A 67 8.44 -8.80 -9.86
CA GLU A 67 8.86 -9.94 -10.68
C GLU A 67 10.16 -10.56 -10.16
N TRP A 68 10.08 -11.86 -9.86
CA TRP A 68 11.17 -12.74 -9.49
C TRP A 68 11.72 -13.40 -10.75
N ASP A 69 13.00 -13.16 -11.02
CA ASP A 69 13.83 -13.99 -11.91
C ASP A 69 15.13 -14.28 -11.15
#